data_AF-A0A3S4JDE1-F1
#
_entry.id   AF-A0A3S4JDE1-F1
#
_cell.length_a   1.000
_cell.length_b   1.000
_cell.length_c   1.000
_cell.angle_alpha   90.00
_cell.angle_beta   90.00
_cell.angle_gamma   90.00
#
_symmetry.space_group_name_H-M   'P 1'
#
loop_
_entity.id
_entity.type
_entity.pdbx_description
1 polymer ?
#
loop_
_entity_poly.entity_id
_entity_poly.type
_entity_poly.pdbx_seq_one_letter_code
_entity_poly.pdbx_strand_id
1 'polypeptide(L)'
;MLEGSHFRKPTNLFVHGYVTVNGAKMSKSRGTFIKASTWLKHFDADSLRYYYTAKLSSRIDDIDLNLEDFVQRVNADIVNKVVNLASRNAGFINKRFDGVLAAELADPQLYKTFTDAAAVIGEAWESREFGKAIREIMALADIANRYVDEQSAVGGG
;
A
#
# COMPACT_ATOMS: atom_id res chain seq x y z
N MET A 1 30.96 24.11 5.37
CA MET A 1 31.63 23.29 4.33
C MET A 1 31.11 23.68 2.95
N LEU A 2 29.88 23.32 2.54
CA LEU A 2 29.37 23.62 1.17
C LEU A 2 29.43 25.11 0.79
N GLU A 3 28.91 25.99 1.64
CA GLU A 3 28.96 27.45 1.42
C GLU A 3 30.42 27.94 1.33
N GLY A 4 31.28 27.42 2.22
CA GLY A 4 32.70 27.75 2.27
C GLY A 4 33.52 27.20 1.10
N SER A 5 32.95 26.34 0.25
CA SER A 5 33.54 25.84 -0.98
C SER A 5 32.70 26.19 -2.23
N HIS A 6 31.82 27.19 -2.13
CA HIS A 6 30.99 27.71 -3.23
C HIS A 6 30.05 26.68 -3.90
N PHE A 7 29.57 25.67 -3.15
CA PHE A 7 28.55 24.73 -3.62
C PHE A 7 27.16 25.08 -3.08
N ARG A 8 26.11 24.73 -3.84
CA ARG A 8 24.71 24.83 -3.39
C ARG A 8 24.46 23.97 -2.15
N LYS A 9 23.51 24.39 -1.31
CA LYS A 9 23.03 23.63 -0.14
C LYS A 9 21.89 22.67 -0.53
N PRO A 10 21.62 21.62 0.25
CA PRO A 10 20.42 20.81 0.09
C PRO A 10 19.16 21.69 0.14
N THR A 11 18.22 21.46 -0.77
CA THR A 11 16.93 22.20 -0.80
C THR A 11 16.08 21.88 0.43
N ASN A 12 16.08 20.61 0.84
CA ASN A 12 15.34 20.11 2.00
C ASN A 12 16.11 18.96 2.66
N LEU A 13 15.78 18.69 3.92
CA LEU A 13 16.17 17.49 4.65
C LEU A 13 14.89 16.77 5.06
N PHE A 14 14.70 15.55 4.56
CA PHE A 14 13.58 14.70 4.97
C PHE A 14 14.06 13.73 6.03
N VAL A 15 13.51 13.87 7.23
CA VAL A 15 13.93 13.15 8.43
C VAL A 15 12.79 12.26 8.89
N HIS A 16 13.11 11.04 9.32
CA HIS A 16 12.16 10.09 9.88
C HIS A 16 12.58 9.72 11.31
N GLY A 17 11.65 9.20 12.11
CA GLY A 17 11.96 8.64 13.43
C GLY A 17 12.66 7.29 13.34
N TYR A 18 12.81 6.63 14.47
CA TYR A 18 13.41 5.30 14.55
C TYR A 18 12.41 4.21 14.19
N VAL A 19 12.95 3.01 13.91
CA VAL A 19 12.13 1.79 13.83
C VAL A 19 12.09 1.13 15.20
N THR A 20 10.88 0.82 15.67
CA THR A 20 10.63 -0.07 16.81
C THR A 20 10.04 -1.39 16.31
N VAL A 21 10.15 -2.43 17.13
CA VAL A 21 9.52 -3.73 16.86
C VAL A 21 8.73 -4.12 18.10
N ASN A 22 7.43 -4.36 17.93
CA ASN A 22 6.46 -4.63 19.00
C ASN A 22 6.51 -3.58 20.12
N GLY A 23 6.51 -2.30 19.74
CA GLY A 23 6.46 -1.14 20.63
C GLY A 23 7.77 -0.81 21.35
N ALA A 24 8.87 -1.52 21.06
CA ALA A 24 10.14 -1.35 21.74
C ALA A 24 11.32 -1.21 20.77
N LYS A 25 12.39 -0.57 21.24
CA LYS A 25 13.67 -0.57 20.51
C LYS A 25 14.12 -1.99 20.19
N MET A 26 14.61 -2.19 18.96
CA MET A 26 15.15 -3.46 18.50
C MET A 26 16.22 -3.99 19.46
N SER A 27 16.13 -5.28 19.79
CA SER A 27 17.05 -5.96 20.70
C SER A 27 17.48 -7.31 20.13
N LYS A 28 18.79 -7.62 20.23
CA LYS A 28 19.31 -8.95 19.89
C LYS A 28 18.78 -10.03 20.84
N SER A 29 18.67 -9.74 22.14
CA SER A 29 18.23 -10.73 23.14
C SER A 29 16.77 -11.15 22.99
N ARG A 30 15.92 -10.24 22.49
CA ARG A 30 14.50 -10.53 22.19
C ARG A 30 14.28 -11.02 20.74
N GLY A 31 15.35 -11.19 19.96
CA GLY A 31 15.26 -11.58 18.55
C GLY A 31 14.64 -10.52 17.62
N THR A 32 14.39 -9.30 18.10
CA THR A 32 13.75 -8.23 17.32
C THR A 32 14.74 -7.34 16.57
N PHE A 33 16.05 -7.57 16.74
CA PHE A 33 17.07 -7.00 15.85
C PHE A 33 17.14 -7.83 14.56
N ILE A 34 16.32 -7.48 13.58
CA ILE A 34 16.16 -8.21 12.33
C ILE A 34 17.05 -7.60 11.24
N LYS A 35 17.94 -8.41 10.66
CA LYS A 35 18.70 -8.00 9.47
C LYS A 35 17.80 -8.05 8.25
N ALA A 36 17.97 -7.12 7.30
CA ALA A 36 17.26 -7.15 6.02
C ALA A 36 17.47 -8.47 5.26
N SER A 37 18.69 -9.02 5.28
CA SER A 37 18.97 -10.33 4.68
C SER A 37 18.32 -11.51 5.41
N THR A 38 18.01 -11.36 6.70
CA THR A 38 17.22 -12.35 7.44
C THR A 38 15.74 -12.23 7.07
N TRP A 39 15.22 -11.00 6.97
CA TRP A 39 13.83 -10.76 6.55
C TRP A 39 13.50 -11.47 5.23
N LEU A 40 14.34 -11.29 4.22
CA LEU A 40 14.17 -11.87 2.88
C LEU A 40 14.22 -13.41 2.82
N LYS A 41 14.58 -14.09 3.92
CA LYS A 41 14.48 -15.55 4.03
C LYS A 41 13.09 -16.02 4.45
N HIS A 42 12.25 -15.12 4.97
CA HIS A 42 10.96 -15.44 5.58
C HIS A 42 9.79 -14.71 4.91
N PHE A 43 9.99 -13.46 4.49
CA PHE A 43 8.99 -12.62 3.85
C PHE A 43 9.61 -11.96 2.61
N ASP A 44 8.76 -11.59 1.66
CA ASP A 44 9.19 -10.81 0.50
C ASP A 44 9.51 -9.35 0.87
N ALA A 45 10.05 -8.61 -0.08
CA ALA A 45 10.32 -7.19 0.11
C ALA A 45 9.03 -6.35 0.14
N ASP A 46 8.03 -6.72 -0.66
CA ASP A 46 6.82 -5.93 -0.85
C ASP A 46 5.96 -5.85 0.40
N SER A 47 5.87 -6.93 1.19
CA SER A 47 5.16 -6.92 2.47
C SER A 47 5.72 -5.86 3.43
N LEU A 48 7.05 -5.78 3.58
CA LEU A 48 7.69 -4.77 4.45
C LEU A 48 7.54 -3.35 3.89
N ARG A 49 7.72 -3.20 2.57
CA ARG A 49 7.54 -1.91 1.88
C ARG A 49 6.14 -1.39 2.10
N TYR A 50 5.12 -2.22 1.89
CA TYR A 50 3.72 -1.87 2.12
C TYR A 50 3.50 -1.42 3.56
N TYR A 51 3.93 -2.23 4.53
CA TYR A 51 3.67 -1.99 5.94
C TYR A 51 4.27 -0.67 6.43
N TYR A 52 5.54 -0.37 6.09
CA TYR A 52 6.13 0.93 6.45
C TYR A 52 5.47 2.08 5.73
N THR A 53 5.15 1.92 4.45
CA THR A 53 4.50 2.97 3.65
C THR A 53 3.13 3.33 4.22
N ALA A 54 2.38 2.35 4.71
CA ALA A 54 1.10 2.56 5.38
C ALA A 54 1.20 3.37 6.70
N LYS A 55 2.38 3.37 7.33
CA LYS A 55 2.65 4.06 8.61
C LYS A 55 3.45 5.37 8.47
N LEU A 56 4.17 5.55 7.37
CA LEU A 56 4.99 6.74 7.13
C LEU A 56 4.15 8.00 6.95
N SER A 57 4.67 9.13 7.42
CA SER A 57 4.12 10.47 7.20
C SER A 57 5.25 11.48 6.98
N SER A 58 4.92 12.76 6.78
CA SER A 58 5.92 13.83 6.65
C SER A 58 6.60 14.20 7.98
N ARG A 59 6.16 13.61 9.10
CA ARG A 59 6.60 13.92 10.46
C ARG A 59 7.75 13.02 10.93
N ILE A 60 8.48 13.49 11.93
CA ILE A 60 9.56 12.74 12.58
C ILE A 60 8.96 11.96 13.76
N ASP A 61 8.26 10.89 13.43
CA ASP A 61 7.69 9.96 14.40
C ASP A 61 8.32 8.58 14.25
N ASP A 62 8.48 7.86 15.37
CA ASP A 62 8.95 6.47 15.35
C ASP A 62 7.93 5.56 14.65
N ILE A 63 8.42 4.57 13.91
CA ILE A 63 7.59 3.64 13.13
C ILE A 63 7.68 2.26 13.78
N ASP A 64 6.55 1.79 14.30
CA ASP A 64 6.48 0.49 14.93
C ASP A 64 6.15 -0.64 13.94
N LEU A 65 7.05 -1.61 13.85
CA LEU A 65 6.80 -2.92 13.25
C LEU A 65 6.22 -3.87 14.32
N ASN A 66 4.90 -3.83 14.47
CA ASN A 66 4.19 -4.84 15.25
C ASN A 66 3.97 -6.06 14.34
N LEU A 67 4.56 -7.21 14.70
CA LEU A 67 4.56 -8.39 13.84
C LEU A 67 3.18 -9.03 13.66
N GLU A 68 2.29 -8.90 14.65
CA GLU A 68 0.91 -9.39 14.54
C GLU A 68 0.07 -8.49 13.61
N ASP A 69 0.12 -7.17 13.83
CA ASP A 69 -0.51 -6.19 12.93
C ASP A 69 0.09 -6.27 11.52
N PHE A 70 1.38 -6.57 11.36
CA PHE A 70 2.01 -6.80 10.07
C PHE A 70 1.32 -7.91 9.28
N VAL A 71 1.14 -9.09 9.89
CA VAL A 71 0.47 -10.21 9.23
C VAL A 71 -0.98 -9.86 8.93
N GLN A 72 -1.70 -9.29 9.88
CA GLN A 72 -3.11 -8.93 9.71
C GLN A 72 -3.30 -7.91 8.57
N ARG A 73 -2.49 -6.85 8.56
CA ARG A 73 -2.61 -5.75 7.60
C ARG A 73 -2.21 -6.16 6.19
N VAL A 74 -1.10 -6.90 6.03
CA VAL A 74 -0.69 -7.38 4.70
C VAL A 74 -1.76 -8.31 4.12
N ASN A 75 -2.30 -9.24 4.91
CA ASN A 75 -3.35 -10.14 4.45
C ASN A 75 -4.65 -9.39 4.13
N ALA A 76 -5.10 -8.49 5.01
CA ALA A 76 -6.33 -7.75 4.81
C ALA A 76 -6.27 -6.83 3.59
N ASP A 77 -5.19 -6.05 3.45
CA ASP A 77 -5.14 -5.00 2.45
C ASP A 77 -4.63 -5.52 1.09
N ILE A 78 -3.52 -6.26 1.08
CA ILE A 78 -2.92 -6.73 -0.18
C ILE A 78 -3.70 -7.91 -0.73
N VAL A 79 -3.89 -8.96 0.08
CA VAL A 79 -4.52 -10.20 -0.41
C VAL A 79 -6.03 -10.01 -0.58
N ASN A 80 -6.73 -9.58 0.47
CA ASN A 80 -8.20 -9.59 0.49
C ASN A 80 -8.84 -8.36 -0.17
N LYS A 81 -8.16 -7.22 -0.29
CA LYS A 81 -8.70 -6.06 -1.00
C LYS A 81 -8.14 -5.92 -2.41
N VAL A 82 -6.83 -5.68 -2.56
CA VAL A 82 -6.25 -5.31 -3.86
C VAL A 82 -6.12 -6.50 -4.80
N VAL A 83 -5.41 -7.54 -4.40
CA VAL A 83 -5.17 -8.72 -5.25
C VAL A 83 -6.47 -9.48 -5.51
N ASN A 84 -7.39 -9.48 -4.55
CA ASN A 84 -8.71 -10.11 -4.68
C ASN A 84 -9.48 -9.62 -5.91
N LEU A 85 -9.38 -8.33 -6.27
CA LEU A 85 -10.05 -7.78 -7.46
C LEU A 85 -9.60 -8.46 -8.76
N ALA A 86 -8.30 -8.77 -8.87
CA ALA A 86 -7.78 -9.47 -10.03
C ALA A 86 -8.09 -10.98 -9.95
N SER A 87 -7.77 -11.62 -8.82
CA SER A 87 -7.86 -13.08 -8.68
C SER A 87 -9.29 -13.61 -8.82
N ARG A 88 -10.30 -12.88 -8.31
CA ARG A 88 -11.70 -13.30 -8.38
C ARG A 88 -12.34 -13.12 -9.76
N ASN A 89 -11.84 -12.20 -10.57
CA ASN A 89 -12.42 -11.85 -11.87
C ASN A 89 -11.68 -12.50 -13.05
N ALA A 90 -10.35 -12.60 -12.99
CA ALA A 90 -9.52 -13.05 -14.11
C ALA A 90 -9.86 -14.48 -14.58
N GLY A 91 -10.28 -15.37 -13.67
CA GLY A 91 -10.67 -16.73 -14.01
C GLY A 91 -11.87 -16.79 -14.97
N PHE A 92 -12.86 -15.91 -14.82
CA PHE A 92 -14.01 -15.85 -15.71
C PHE A 92 -13.63 -15.32 -17.09
N ILE A 93 -12.82 -14.25 -17.12
CA ILE A 93 -12.30 -13.65 -18.36
C ILE A 93 -11.52 -14.67 -19.18
N ASN A 94 -10.56 -15.37 -18.55
CA ASN A 94 -9.73 -16.34 -19.26
C ASN A 94 -10.50 -17.56 -19.76
N LYS A 95 -11.51 -18.04 -19.00
CA LYS A 95 -12.22 -19.28 -19.33
C LYS A 95 -13.40 -19.08 -20.29
N ARG A 96 -14.03 -17.92 -20.29
CA ARG A 96 -15.28 -17.68 -21.03
C ARG A 96 -15.18 -16.62 -22.13
N PHE A 97 -14.12 -15.82 -22.09
CA PHE A 97 -13.96 -14.67 -22.98
C PHE A 97 -12.56 -14.63 -23.62
N ASP A 98 -11.88 -15.78 -23.70
CA ASP A 98 -10.55 -15.94 -24.32
C ASP A 98 -9.49 -14.95 -23.82
N GLY A 99 -9.60 -14.50 -22.57
CA GLY A 99 -8.68 -13.52 -21.98
C GLY A 99 -8.92 -12.07 -22.44
N VAL A 100 -10.00 -11.80 -23.17
CA VAL A 100 -10.33 -10.47 -23.72
C VAL A 100 -11.29 -9.73 -22.78
N LEU A 101 -10.95 -8.49 -22.43
CA LEU A 101 -11.82 -7.60 -21.65
C LEU A 101 -12.94 -7.01 -22.52
N ALA A 102 -14.01 -6.54 -21.87
CA ALA A 102 -15.10 -5.86 -22.57
C ALA A 102 -14.61 -4.59 -23.29
N ALA A 103 -15.27 -4.24 -24.40
CA ALA A 103 -14.92 -3.07 -25.21
C ALA A 103 -15.29 -1.74 -24.54
N GLU A 104 -16.22 -1.77 -23.59
CA GLU A 104 -16.73 -0.59 -22.88
C GLU A 104 -16.69 -0.83 -21.37
N LEU A 105 -16.56 0.27 -20.61
CA LEU A 105 -16.64 0.23 -19.15
C LEU A 105 -18.10 -0.01 -18.73
N ALA A 106 -18.31 -1.03 -17.90
CA ALA A 106 -19.64 -1.33 -17.35
C ALA A 106 -20.18 -0.20 -16.47
N ASP A 107 -19.31 0.50 -15.75
CA ASP A 107 -19.66 1.71 -14.98
C ASP A 107 -18.62 2.81 -15.20
N PRO A 108 -18.82 3.71 -16.19
CA PRO A 108 -17.90 4.81 -16.47
C PRO A 108 -17.82 5.83 -15.32
N GLN A 109 -18.89 6.02 -14.54
CA GLN A 109 -18.93 6.97 -13.44
C GLN A 109 -18.12 6.47 -12.24
N LEU A 110 -18.20 5.16 -11.96
CA LEU A 110 -17.34 4.51 -10.99
C LEU A 110 -15.87 4.63 -11.40
N TYR A 111 -15.53 4.32 -12.65
CA TYR A 111 -14.15 4.47 -13.15
C TYR A 111 -13.65 5.92 -13.03
N LYS A 112 -14.51 6.90 -13.31
CA LYS A 112 -14.19 8.32 -13.11
C LYS A 112 -13.85 8.64 -11.66
N THR A 113 -14.58 8.07 -10.69
CA THR A 113 -14.29 8.23 -9.26
C THR A 113 -12.86 7.77 -8.91
N PHE A 114 -12.39 6.67 -9.50
CA PHE A 114 -11.05 6.15 -9.26
C PHE A 114 -9.97 7.03 -9.88
N THR A 115 -10.20 7.50 -11.11
CA THR A 115 -9.23 8.34 -11.82
C THR A 115 -9.16 9.77 -11.26
N ASP A 116 -10.28 10.33 -10.78
CA ASP A 116 -10.31 11.65 -10.13
C ASP A 116 -9.50 11.67 -8.83
N ALA A 117 -9.35 10.53 -8.14
CA ALA A 117 -8.53 10.42 -6.93
C ALA A 117 -7.01 10.49 -7.20
N ALA A 118 -6.57 10.44 -8.46
CA ALA A 118 -5.15 10.48 -8.81
C ALA A 118 -4.44 11.73 -8.29
N ALA A 119 -5.10 12.90 -8.34
CA ALA A 119 -4.50 14.15 -7.88
C ALA A 119 -4.22 14.14 -6.37
N VAL A 120 -5.18 13.67 -5.56
CA VAL A 120 -5.01 13.64 -4.10
C VAL A 120 -4.01 12.57 -3.65
N ILE A 121 -3.99 11.41 -4.33
CA ILE A 121 -3.02 10.35 -4.06
C ILE A 121 -1.62 10.81 -4.47
N GLY A 122 -1.47 11.43 -5.65
CA GLY A 122 -0.22 11.98 -6.15
C GLY A 122 0.37 13.02 -5.21
N GLU A 123 -0.46 13.96 -4.74
CA GLU A 123 -0.04 14.97 -3.76
C GLU A 123 0.40 14.33 -2.43
N ALA A 124 -0.31 13.30 -1.96
CA ALA A 124 0.07 12.60 -0.74
C ALA A 124 1.44 11.89 -0.86
N TRP A 125 1.78 11.36 -2.04
CA TRP A 125 3.12 10.85 -2.31
C TRP A 125 4.16 11.97 -2.31
N GLU A 126 3.92 13.07 -3.01
CA GLU A 126 4.85 14.20 -3.13
C GLU A 126 5.14 14.84 -1.76
N SER A 127 4.08 15.03 -0.96
CA SER A 127 4.16 15.63 0.37
C SER A 127 4.72 14.68 1.44
N ARG A 128 5.04 13.43 1.07
CA ARG A 128 5.48 12.33 1.97
C ARG A 128 4.43 11.88 2.98
N GLU A 129 3.16 12.19 2.73
CA GLU A 129 2.02 11.67 3.50
C GLU A 129 1.65 10.26 3.03
N PHE A 130 2.59 9.33 3.09
CA PHE A 130 2.45 7.99 2.52
C PHE A 130 1.29 7.20 3.12
N GLY A 131 1.11 7.25 4.44
CA GLY A 131 -0.03 6.62 5.10
C GLY A 131 -1.37 7.20 4.63
N LYS A 132 -1.42 8.49 4.25
CA LYS A 132 -2.61 9.08 3.61
C LYS A 132 -2.83 8.47 2.24
N ALA A 133 -1.80 8.41 1.39
CA ALA A 133 -1.90 7.80 0.06
C ALA A 133 -2.41 6.36 0.13
N ILE A 134 -1.89 5.55 1.06
CA ILE A 134 -2.35 4.17 1.27
C ILE A 134 -3.81 4.11 1.72
N ARG A 135 -4.26 4.99 2.63
CA ARG A 135 -5.67 5.04 3.06
C ARG A 135 -6.62 5.35 1.89
N GLU A 136 -6.28 6.32 1.04
CA GLU A 136 -7.08 6.66 -0.14
C GLU A 136 -7.16 5.46 -1.11
N ILE A 137 -6.03 4.81 -1.38
CA ILE A 137 -5.99 3.63 -2.27
C ILE A 137 -6.82 2.47 -1.69
N MET A 138 -6.75 2.22 -0.38
CA MET A 138 -7.51 1.14 0.25
C MET A 138 -9.01 1.45 0.31
N ALA A 139 -9.40 2.73 0.44
CA ALA A 139 -10.79 3.14 0.33
C ALA A 139 -11.35 2.88 -1.08
N LEU A 140 -10.56 3.15 -2.13
CA LEU A 140 -10.92 2.79 -3.51
C LEU A 140 -11.01 1.27 -3.69
N ALA A 141 -10.11 0.49 -3.08
CA ALA A 141 -10.19 -0.97 -3.13
C ALA A 141 -11.46 -1.51 -2.45
N ASP A 142 -11.91 -0.89 -1.35
CA ASP A 142 -13.17 -1.23 -0.69
C ASP A 142 -14.38 -0.93 -1.59
N ILE A 143 -14.37 0.21 -2.29
CA ILE A 143 -15.41 0.56 -3.27
C ILE A 143 -15.44 -0.46 -4.42
N ALA A 144 -14.27 -0.84 -4.95
CA ALA A 144 -14.18 -1.81 -6.04
C ALA A 144 -14.71 -3.19 -5.63
N ASN A 145 -14.35 -3.68 -4.42
CA ASN A 145 -14.85 -4.98 -3.96
C ASN A 145 -16.37 -4.95 -3.77
N ARG A 146 -16.91 -3.86 -3.22
CA ARG A 146 -18.36 -3.67 -3.08
C ARG A 146 -19.08 -3.70 -4.43
N TYR A 147 -18.55 -3.01 -5.44
CA TYR A 147 -19.10 -3.07 -6.80
C TYR A 147 -19.17 -4.50 -7.32
N VAL A 148 -18.11 -5.30 -7.16
CA VAL A 148 -18.12 -6.70 -7.62
C VAL A 148 -19.15 -7.53 -6.84
N ASP A 149 -19.30 -7.30 -5.54
CA ASP A 149 -20.28 -8.00 -4.70
C ASP A 149 -21.73 -7.67 -5.10
N GLU A 150 -22.02 -6.40 -5.37
CA GLU A 150 -23.33 -5.94 -5.85
C GLU A 150 -23.69 -6.57 -7.20
N GLN A 151 -22.76 -6.63 -8.15
CA GLN A 151 -23.00 -7.25 -9.47
C GLN A 151 -23.21 -8.77 -9.36
N SER A 152 -22.54 -9.42 -8.40
CA SER A 152 -22.68 -10.86 -8.16
C SER A 152 -24.05 -11.22 -7.59
N ALA A 153 -24.68 -10.32 -6.83
CA ALA A 153 -26.01 -10.49 -6.27
C ALA A 153 -27.13 -10.35 -7.33
N VAL A 154 -26.92 -9.54 -8.37
CA VAL A 154 -27.91 -9.31 -9.43
C VAL A 154 -27.90 -10.46 -10.47
N GLY A 155 -26.75 -11.07 -10.74
CA GLY A 155 -26.61 -12.16 -11.72
C GLY A 155 -26.96 -13.57 -11.20
N GLY A 156 -27.36 -13.71 -9.94
CA GLY A 156 -27.71 -14.99 -9.30
C GLY A 156 -29.21 -15.30 -9.22
N GLY A 157 -30.06 -14.48 -9.87
CA GLY A 157 -31.52 -14.65 -9.95
C GLY A 157 -31.98 -15.11 -11.34
#